data_AF-A0A9X6ZR17-F1
#
_entry.id   AF-A0A9X6ZR17-F1
#
_cell.length_a   1.000
_cell.length_b   1.000
_cell.length_c   1.000
_cell.angle_alpha   90.00
_cell.angle_beta   90.00
_cell.angle_gamma   90.00
#
_symmetry.space_group_name_H-M   'P 1'
#
loop_
_entity.id
_entity.type
_entity.pdbx_description
1 polymer ?
#
loop_
_entity_poly.entity_id
_entity_poly.type
_entity_poly.pdbx_seq_one_letter_code
_entity_poly.pdbx_strand_id
1 'polypeptide(L)'
;MFIAIVNEEFIKEIQFNQAGEIVEVSFTTNRDEFKEISVDEYESYKKSLDNYFTDGSCKLISIATCSEDDTKYIIDTGTFTWDEFPDDNKK
;
A
#
# COMPACT_ATOMS: atom_id res chain seq x y z
N MET A 1 -8.49 -1.18 -6.55
CA MET A 1 -7.57 -2.14 -5.89
C MET A 1 -6.54 -1.32 -5.12
N PHE A 2 -5.74 -1.94 -4.27
CA PHE A 2 -4.72 -1.27 -3.47
C PHE A 2 -3.37 -1.96 -3.60
N ILE A 3 -2.29 -1.22 -3.38
CA ILE A 3 -0.93 -1.72 -3.28
C ILE A 3 -0.30 -1.22 -1.99
N ALA A 4 0.59 -2.00 -1.39
CA ALA A 4 1.34 -1.59 -0.22
C ALA A 4 2.77 -1.18 -0.60
N ILE A 5 3.23 -0.05 -0.05
CA ILE A 5 4.58 0.49 -0.25
C ILE A 5 5.23 0.70 1.11
N VAL A 6 6.49 0.27 1.24
CA VAL A 6 7.33 0.48 2.42
C VAL A 6 8.67 1.03 1.95
N ASN A 7 9.09 2.19 2.48
CA ASN A 7 10.39 2.79 2.12
C ASN A 7 10.66 2.86 0.60
N GLU A 8 9.67 3.29 -0.18
CA GLU A 8 9.73 3.41 -1.65
C GLU A 8 9.77 2.06 -2.42
N GLU A 9 9.67 0.93 -1.74
CA GLU A 9 9.57 -0.40 -2.34
C GLU A 9 8.14 -0.94 -2.30
N PHE A 10 7.71 -1.63 -3.34
CA PHE A 10 6.40 -2.29 -3.38
C PHE A 10 6.46 -3.63 -2.65
N ILE A 11 5.38 -4.00 -1.97
CA ILE A 11 5.23 -5.36 -1.45
C ILE A 11 4.90 -6.29 -2.62
N LYS A 12 5.71 -7.35 -2.80
CA LYS A 12 5.52 -8.43 -3.77
C LYS A 12 4.70 -9.58 -3.21
N GLU A 13 5.00 -9.99 -1.98
CA GLU A 13 4.34 -11.12 -1.33
C GLU A 13 4.25 -10.88 0.17
N ILE A 14 3.16 -11.36 0.77
CA ILE A 14 2.97 -11.40 2.22
C ILE A 14 2.66 -12.83 2.61
N GLN A 15 3.44 -13.37 3.53
CA GLN A 15 3.19 -14.67 4.14
C GLN A 15 2.52 -14.47 5.49
N PHE A 16 1.45 -15.23 5.71
CA PHE A 16 0.69 -15.24 6.94
C PHE A 16 0.88 -16.55 7.69
N ASN A 17 0.91 -16.51 9.02
CA ASN A 17 0.82 -17.71 9.85
C ASN A 17 -0.64 -18.24 9.94
N GLN A 18 -0.82 -19.35 10.65
CA GLN A 18 -2.16 -19.94 10.88
C GLN A 18 -3.10 -19.05 11.73
N ALA A 19 -2.56 -18.05 12.43
CA ALA A 19 -3.33 -17.07 13.19
C ALA A 19 -3.70 -15.82 12.35
N GLY A 20 -3.23 -15.72 11.11
CA GLY A 20 -3.47 -14.57 10.23
C GLY A 20 -2.51 -13.39 10.47
N GLU A 21 -1.39 -13.60 11.15
CA GLU A 21 -0.35 -12.59 11.36
C GLU A 21 0.73 -12.68 10.28
N ILE A 22 1.27 -11.53 9.89
CA ILE A 22 2.36 -11.46 8.91
C ILE A 22 3.64 -12.01 9.53
N VAL A 23 4.24 -12.99 8.88
CA VAL A 23 5.54 -13.56 9.27
C VAL A 23 6.67 -13.09 8.38
N GLU A 24 6.38 -12.87 7.09
CA GLU A 24 7.37 -12.46 6.11
C GLU A 24 6.72 -11.56 5.05
N VAL A 25 7.47 -10.53 4.65
CA VAL A 25 7.11 -9.63 3.57
C VAL A 25 8.27 -9.59 2.59
N SER A 26 7.97 -9.86 1.32
CA SER A 26 8.94 -9.70 0.23
C SER A 26 8.67 -8.41 -0.53
N PHE A 27 9.74 -7.70 -0.89
CA PHE A 27 9.68 -6.43 -1.59
C PHE A 27 10.10 -6.57 -3.06
N THR A 28 9.66 -5.64 -3.89
CA THR A 28 10.07 -5.51 -5.28
C THR A 28 10.07 -4.05 -5.71
N THR A 29 10.98 -3.72 -6.61
CA THR A 29 10.96 -2.45 -7.36
C THR A 29 10.25 -2.60 -8.71
N ASN A 30 9.91 -3.84 -9.11
CA ASN A 30 9.21 -4.12 -10.37
C ASN A 30 7.71 -3.89 -10.21
N ARG A 31 7.17 -2.99 -11.03
CA ARG A 31 5.75 -2.58 -10.99
C ARG A 31 4.79 -3.65 -11.52
N ASP A 32 5.28 -4.69 -12.17
CA ASP A 32 4.41 -5.79 -12.65
C ASP A 32 4.37 -6.98 -11.69
N GLU A 33 5.11 -6.93 -10.57
CA GLU A 33 5.25 -8.03 -9.61
C GLU A 33 4.70 -7.69 -8.22
N PHE A 34 4.07 -6.53 -8.03
CA PHE A 34 3.53 -6.17 -6.71
C PHE A 34 2.27 -6.98 -6.38
N LYS A 35 2.01 -7.12 -5.08
CA LYS A 35 0.79 -7.70 -4.56
C LYS A 35 -0.35 -6.68 -4.65
N GLU A 36 -1.34 -7.01 -5.46
CA GLU A 36 -2.63 -6.31 -5.45
C GLU A 36 -3.49 -6.78 -4.28
N ILE A 37 -4.12 -5.81 -3.64
CA ILE A 37 -5.02 -6.00 -2.50
C ILE A 37 -6.42 -5.54 -2.95
N SER A 38 -7.39 -6.46 -2.85
CA SER A 38 -8.78 -6.17 -3.19
C SER A 38 -9.39 -5.20 -2.17
N VAL A 39 -10.47 -4.52 -2.55
CA VAL A 39 -11.19 -3.62 -1.61
C VAL A 39 -11.73 -4.41 -0.41
N ASP A 40 -12.22 -5.63 -0.65
CA ASP A 40 -12.71 -6.52 0.41
C ASP A 40 -11.61 -6.98 1.38
N GLU A 41 -10.35 -6.99 0.93
CA GLU A 41 -9.19 -7.42 1.73
C GLU A 41 -8.49 -6.24 2.42
N TYR A 42 -8.84 -5.01 2.04
CA TYR A 42 -8.15 -3.78 2.46
C TYR A 42 -8.04 -3.65 3.98
N GLU A 43 -9.15 -3.77 4.72
CA GLU A 43 -9.16 -3.61 6.18
C GLU A 43 -8.29 -4.67 6.89
N SER A 44 -8.33 -5.91 6.40
CA SER A 44 -7.55 -7.02 6.97
C SER A 44 -6.05 -6.83 6.73
N TYR A 45 -5.68 -6.47 5.49
CA TYR A 45 -4.30 -6.18 5.14
C TYR A 45 -3.78 -4.96 5.88
N LYS A 46 -4.56 -3.87 5.95
CA LYS A 46 -4.20 -2.66 6.68
C LYS A 46 -3.86 -2.97 8.13
N LYS A 47 -4.75 -3.69 8.83
CA LYS A 47 -4.51 -4.08 10.23
C LYS A 47 -3.26 -4.95 10.39
N SER A 48 -3.06 -5.90 9.48
CA SER A 48 -1.93 -6.83 9.54
C SER A 48 -0.60 -6.13 9.27
N LEU A 49 -0.59 -5.22 8.29
CA LEU A 49 0.57 -4.39 7.93
C LEU A 49 0.90 -3.37 9.02
N ASP A 50 -0.10 -2.75 9.64
CA ASP A 50 0.10 -1.81 10.76
C ASP A 50 0.74 -2.49 11.98
N ASN A 51 0.30 -3.71 12.28
CA ASN A 51 0.90 -4.54 13.34
C ASN A 51 2.34 -4.97 13.02
N TYR A 52 2.67 -5.20 11.74
CA TYR A 52 4.00 -5.64 11.33
C TYR A 52 4.98 -4.46 11.20
N PHE A 53 4.54 -3.37 10.58
CA PHE A 53 5.28 -2.12 10.36
C PHE A 53 4.83 -1.04 11.35
N THR A 54 5.10 -1.26 12.64
CA THR A 54 4.68 -0.38 13.74
C THR A 54 5.27 1.04 13.68
N ASP A 55 6.30 1.26 12.86
CA ASP A 55 6.92 2.56 12.59
C ASP A 55 6.07 3.45 11.66
N GLY A 56 4.98 2.92 11.08
CA GLY A 56 4.13 3.66 10.14
C GLY A 56 4.77 3.84 8.76
N SER A 57 5.84 3.11 8.47
CA SER A 57 6.57 3.13 7.20
C SER A 57 5.79 2.49 6.04
N CYS A 58 4.73 1.74 6.33
CA CYS A 58 3.86 1.11 5.33
C CYS A 58 2.69 2.01 4.92
N LYS A 59 2.51 2.20 3.62
CA LYS A 59 1.40 2.96 3.03
C LYS A 59 0.62 2.10 2.05
N LEU A 60 -0.71 2.10 2.17
CA LEU A 60 -1.60 1.51 1.18
C LEU A 60 -2.06 2.59 0.20
N ILE A 61 -1.80 2.39 -1.08
CA ILE A 61 -2.13 3.31 -2.15
C ILE A 61 -3.22 2.68 -3.02
N SER A 62 -4.29 3.43 -3.28
CA SER A 62 -5.32 3.00 -4.22
C SER A 62 -4.78 3.06 -5.65
N ILE A 63 -4.83 1.93 -6.35
CA ILE A 63 -4.62 1.89 -7.79
C ILE A 63 -5.98 1.95 -8.49
N ALA A 64 -6.13 2.96 -9.35
CA ALA A 64 -7.29 3.09 -10.22
C ALA A 64 -7.09 2.14 -11.41
N THR A 65 -7.98 1.17 -11.56
CA THR A 65 -8.06 0.39 -12.79
C THR A 65 -8.72 1.29 -13.84
N CYS A 66 -7.93 1.87 -14.76
CA CYS A 66 -8.50 2.48 -15.95
C CYS A 66 -9.17 1.36 -16.76
N SER A 67 -10.50 1.40 -16.85
CA SER A 67 -11.26 0.52 -17.73
C SER A 67 -10.92 0.82 -19.19
N GLU A 68 -10.60 -0.25 -19.91
CA GLU A 68 -10.60 -0.41 -21.37
C GLU A 68 -9.55 0.45 -22.12
N ASP A 69 -8.52 -0.23 -22.66
CA ASP A 69 -7.44 0.34 -23.51
C ASP A 69 -6.40 1.24 -22.81
N ASP A 70 -5.53 0.68 -21.95
CA ASP A 70 -4.08 0.93 -21.98
C ASP A 70 -3.42 0.09 -20.87
N THR A 71 -2.31 -0.56 -21.20
CA THR A 71 -1.43 -1.39 -20.37
C THR A 71 -0.72 -0.62 -19.23
N LYS A 72 -1.38 0.36 -18.59
CA LYS A 72 -0.77 1.23 -17.60
C LYS A 72 -1.68 1.35 -16.38
N TYR A 73 -1.27 0.69 -15.30
CA TYR A 73 -1.76 1.01 -13.97
C TYR A 73 -1.40 2.46 -13.65
N ILE A 74 -2.42 3.31 -13.50
CA ILE A 74 -2.22 4.65 -12.92
C ILE A 74 -2.14 4.43 -11.41
N ILE A 75 -0.92 4.43 -10.88
CA ILE A 75 -0.70 4.54 -9.45
C ILE A 75 -1.05 5.99 -9.10
N ASP A 76 -2.27 6.20 -8.60
CA ASP A 76 -2.67 7.48 -8.04
C ASP A 76 -1.89 7.69 -6.73
N THR A 77 -0.67 8.19 -6.86
CA THR A 77 0.14 8.69 -5.73
C THR A 77 -0.40 10.03 -5.20
N GLY A 78 -1.51 10.53 -5.76
CA GLY A 78 -1.95 11.92 -5.66
C GLY A 78 -3.05 12.23 -4.66
N THR A 79 -3.74 11.24 -4.08
CA THR A 79 -4.98 11.56 -3.31
C THR A 79 -5.10 10.87 -1.94
N PHE A 80 -3.98 10.59 -1.28
CA PHE A 80 -3.97 10.39 0.18
C PHE A 80 -2.81 11.19 0.79
N THR A 81 -2.97 12.52 0.80
CA THR A 81 -2.37 13.36 1.84
C THR A 81 -2.96 12.91 3.18
N TRP A 82 -2.33 11.94 3.83
CA TRP A 82 -2.49 11.78 5.27
C TRP A 82 -1.91 13.02 5.92
N ASP A 83 -2.81 13.83 6.47
CA ASP A 83 -2.63 15.09 7.17
C ASP A 83 -2.03 16.27 6.37
N GLU A 84 -2.90 17.26 6.16
CA GLU A 84 -2.66 18.64 6.58
C GLU A 84 -1.26 18.86 7.17
N PHE A 85 -0.36 19.49 6.41
CA PHE A 85 0.62 20.34 7.06
C PHE A 85 -0.18 21.45 7.74
N PRO A 86 -0.22 21.59 9.08
CA PRO A 86 -0.56 22.88 9.64
C PRO A 86 0.53 23.83 9.16
N ASP A 87 0.16 24.72 8.23
CA ASP A 87 0.98 25.84 7.81
C ASP A 87 1.07 26.80 9.01
N ASP A 88 1.93 26.46 9.97
CA ASP A 88 2.33 27.34 11.06
C ASP A 88 3.34 28.34 10.51
N ASN A 89 2.88 29.15 9.55
CA ASN A 89 3.62 30.32 9.09
C ASN A 89 2.67 31.44 8.67
N LYS A 90 1.67 31.71 9.52
CA LYS A 90 1.15 33.07 9.66
C LYS A 90 2.08 33.86 10.58
N LYS A 91 2.99 34.62 9.98
CA LYS A 91 3.58 35.80 10.61
C LYS A 91 3.67 36.95 9.63
#